data_AF-A0A2A4G1P8-F1
#
_entry.id   AF-A0A2A4G1P8-F1
#
_cell.length_a   1.000
_cell.length_b   1.000
_cell.length_c   1.000
_cell.angle_alpha   90.00
_cell.angle_beta   90.00
_cell.angle_gamma   90.00
#
_symmetry.space_group_name_H-M   'P 1'
#
loop_
_entity.id
_entity.type
_entity.pdbx_description
1 polymer ?
#
loop_
_entity_poly.entity_id
_entity_poly.type
_entity_poly.pdbx_seq_one_letter_code
_entity_poly.pdbx_strand_id
1 'polypeptide(L)'
;MHRRTAIIEHGDTRNGGALGVPLNDIAMAALERLQGKHETSVFAFRGNPLRSANMRAWRKALNRSGITDFRWHDLRPAWASWLR
;
A
#
# COMPACT_ATOMS: atom_id res chain seq x y z
N MET A 1 1.22 -5.76 -22.36
CA MET A 1 0.19 -5.05 -21.56
C MET A 1 0.32 -5.49 -20.11
N HIS A 2 0.88 -4.67 -19.22
CA HIS A 2 0.91 -4.98 -17.79
C HIS A 2 -0.49 -4.71 -17.20
N ARG A 3 -1.11 -5.73 -16.62
CA ARG A 3 -2.38 -5.60 -15.90
C ARG A 3 -2.18 -4.65 -14.72
N ARG A 4 -2.76 -3.44 -14.78
CA ARG A 4 -2.70 -2.41 -13.71
C ARG A 4 -3.76 -2.64 -12.64
N THR A 5 -3.96 -3.90 -12.27
CA THR A 5 -4.97 -4.32 -11.30
C THR A 5 -4.37 -5.36 -10.37
N ALA A 6 -4.36 -5.06 -9.08
CA ALA A 6 -4.11 -6.05 -8.04
C ALA A 6 -5.41 -6.82 -7.79
N ILE A 7 -5.32 -8.16 -7.75
CA ILE A 7 -6.47 -9.01 -7.46
C ILE A 7 -6.22 -9.65 -6.10
N ILE A 8 -7.17 -9.48 -5.20
CA ILE A 8 -7.24 -10.21 -3.94
C ILE A 8 -8.19 -11.38 -4.18
N GLU A 9 -7.72 -12.60 -3.95
CA GLU A 9 -8.45 -13.82 -4.29
C GLU A 9 -9.63 -14.07 -3.33
N HIS A 10 -10.46 -15.04 -3.70
CA HIS A 10 -11.60 -15.47 -2.90
C HIS A 10 -11.14 -16.01 -1.54
N GLY A 11 -11.84 -15.65 -0.47
CA GLY A 11 -11.52 -16.06 0.91
C GLY A 11 -10.65 -15.07 1.69
N ASP A 12 -9.87 -14.22 1.00
CA ASP A 12 -9.04 -13.18 1.64
C ASP A 12 -9.79 -11.85 1.85
N THR A 13 -10.98 -11.73 1.26
CA THR A 13 -11.86 -10.58 1.48
C THR A 13 -12.96 -10.91 2.47
N ARG A 14 -13.38 -9.90 3.25
CA ARG A 14 -14.48 -10.06 4.24
C ARG A 14 -15.79 -10.58 3.62
N ASN A 15 -15.99 -10.34 2.33
CA ASN A 15 -17.22 -10.72 1.62
C ASN A 15 -17.06 -12.01 0.80
N GLY A 16 -15.92 -12.71 0.87
CA GLY A 16 -15.65 -13.96 0.15
C GLY A 16 -15.46 -13.82 -1.37
N GLY A 17 -15.78 -12.66 -1.96
CA GLY A 17 -15.57 -12.36 -3.38
C GLY A 17 -14.14 -11.89 -3.68
N ALA A 18 -13.63 -12.19 -4.87
CA ALA A 18 -12.39 -11.59 -5.34
C ALA A 18 -12.55 -10.07 -5.48
N LEU A 19 -11.52 -9.32 -5.12
CA LEU A 19 -11.51 -7.85 -5.19
C LEU A 19 -10.43 -7.38 -6.15
N GLY A 20 -10.83 -6.74 -7.24
CA GLY A 20 -9.94 -6.02 -8.14
C GLY A 20 -9.69 -4.60 -7.64
N VAL A 21 -8.42 -4.27 -7.37
CA VAL A 21 -7.98 -2.93 -6.97
C VAL A 21 -7.18 -2.33 -8.14
N PRO A 22 -7.69 -1.29 -8.83
CA PRO A 22 -6.96 -0.62 -9.88
C PRO A 22 -5.77 0.14 -9.30
N LEU A 23 -4.63 0.08 -9.98
CA LEU A 23 -3.38 0.72 -9.60
C LEU A 23 -3.15 1.92 -10.52
N ASN A 24 -3.07 3.12 -9.92
CA ASN A 24 -2.72 4.33 -10.65
C ASN A 24 -1.22 4.38 -10.97
N ASP A 25 -0.78 5.38 -11.75
CA ASP A 25 0.62 5.50 -12.18
C ASP A 25 1.58 5.63 -10.99
N ILE A 26 1.17 6.29 -9.90
CA ILE A 26 1.98 6.42 -8.69
C ILE A 26 2.18 5.05 -8.03
N ALA A 27 1.11 4.26 -7.89
CA ALA A 27 1.17 2.93 -7.32
C ALA A 27 2.03 1.99 -8.19
N MET A 28 1.85 2.03 -9.51
CA MET A 28 2.66 1.26 -10.46
C MET A 28 4.15 1.62 -10.35
N ALA A 29 4.49 2.91 -10.36
CA ALA A 29 5.87 3.37 -10.24
C ALA A 29 6.52 3.03 -8.88
N ALA A 30 5.72 2.87 -7.82
CA ALA A 30 6.21 2.40 -6.53
C ALA A 30 6.53 0.89 -6.56
N LEU A 31 5.66 0.07 -7.17
CA LEU A 31 5.87 -1.37 -7.30
C LEU A 31 7.07 -1.69 -8.20
N GLU A 32 7.21 -1.03 -9.35
CA GLU A 32 8.33 -1.21 -10.27
C GLU A 32 9.69 -0.90 -9.60
N ARG A 33 9.73 0.13 -8.75
CA ARG A 33 10.94 0.48 -7.97
C ARG A 33 11.32 -0.55 -6.92
N LEU A 34 10.38 -1.39 -6.51
CA LEU A 34 10.57 -2.39 -5.46
C LEU A 34 10.72 -3.80 -6.01
N GLN A 35 10.30 -4.03 -7.25
CA GLN A 35 10.41 -5.30 -7.93
C GLN A 35 11.86 -5.79 -7.97
N GLY A 36 12.07 -7.06 -7.65
CA GLY A 36 13.39 -7.70 -7.64
C GLY A 36 14.30 -7.38 -6.44
N LYS A 37 13.88 -6.51 -5.51
CA LYS A 37 14.69 -6.18 -4.32
C LYS A 37 14.63 -7.24 -3.21
N HIS A 38 13.66 -8.13 -3.26
CA HIS A 38 13.47 -9.21 -2.30
C HIS A 38 12.75 -10.36 -3.00
N GLU A 39 13.09 -11.60 -2.64
CA GLU A 39 12.67 -12.80 -3.37
C GLU A 39 11.16 -13.05 -3.29
N THR A 40 10.56 -12.82 -2.11
CA THR A 40 9.17 -13.22 -1.83
C THR A 40 8.24 -12.07 -1.42
N SER A 41 8.72 -10.83 -1.32
CA SER A 41 7.95 -9.72 -0.73
C SER A 41 8.26 -8.41 -1.42
N VAL A 42 7.23 -7.72 -1.91
CA VAL A 42 7.41 -6.42 -2.59
C VAL A 42 7.82 -5.33 -1.59
N PHE A 43 7.25 -5.36 -0.38
CA PHE A 43 7.56 -4.40 0.68
C PHE A 43 8.46 -5.05 1.74
N ALA A 44 9.75 -4.72 1.69
CA ALA A 44 10.74 -5.20 2.65
C ALA A 44 11.62 -4.06 3.17
N PHE A 45 12.12 -4.20 4.40
CA PHE A 45 13.06 -3.27 5.01
C PHE A 45 14.23 -4.06 5.61
N ARG A 46 15.47 -3.72 5.20
CA ARG A 46 16.70 -4.41 5.62
C ARG A 46 16.61 -5.93 5.44
N GLY A 47 16.15 -6.38 4.27
CA GLY A 47 16.01 -7.80 3.93
C GLY A 47 14.87 -8.54 4.63
N ASN A 48 14.05 -7.85 5.43
CA ASN A 48 12.93 -8.47 6.13
C ASN A 48 11.59 -7.97 5.58
N PRO A 49 10.61 -8.85 5.32
CA PRO A 49 9.26 -8.45 4.92
C PRO A 49 8.62 -7.50 5.93
N LEU A 50 7.92 -6.48 5.43
CA LEU A 50 7.17 -5.56 6.26
C LEU A 50 5.90 -6.25 6.79
N ARG A 51 5.79 -6.40 8.12
CA ARG A 51 4.61 -6.98 8.78
C ARG A 51 3.44 -6.00 8.90
N SER A 52 3.72 -4.70 8.87
CA SER A 52 2.73 -3.64 9.01
C SER A 52 3.27 -2.36 8.39
N ALA A 53 2.40 -1.59 7.76
CA ALA A 53 2.75 -0.29 7.18
C ALA A 53 2.73 0.84 8.23
N ASN A 54 2.02 0.65 9.36
CA ASN A 54 1.96 1.61 10.47
C ASN A 54 3.17 1.49 11.42
N MET A 55 4.38 1.55 10.85
CA MET A 55 5.64 1.41 11.59
C MET A 55 6.36 2.76 11.76
N ARG A 56 7.60 2.75 12.25
CA ARG A 56 8.43 3.94 12.46
C ARG A 56 8.54 4.84 11.22
N ALA A 57 8.55 4.25 10.02
CA ALA A 57 8.59 5.00 8.76
C ALA A 57 7.37 5.91 8.58
N TRP A 58 6.17 5.41 8.90
CA TRP A 58 4.93 6.17 8.86
C TRP A 58 4.97 7.37 9.81
N ARG A 59 5.34 7.16 11.07
CA ARG A 59 5.45 8.24 12.07
C ARG A 59 6.47 9.30 11.66
N LYS A 60 7.59 8.89 11.08
CA LYS A 60 8.58 9.82 10.51
C LYS A 60 8.03 10.61 9.33
N ALA A 61 7.22 9.99 8.47
CA ALA A 61 6.57 10.70 7.37
C ALA A 61 5.61 11.77 7.88
N LEU A 62 4.76 11.44 8.87
CA LEU A 62 3.85 12.41 9.50
C LEU A 62 4.59 13.59 10.13
N ASN A 63 5.68 13.33 10.86
CA ASN A 63 6.51 14.38 11.44
C ASN A 63 7.11 15.28 10.36
N ARG A 64 7.68 14.70 9.30
CA ARG A 64 8.25 15.45 8.16
C ARG A 64 7.22 16.30 7.42
N SER A 65 5.95 15.88 7.42
CA SER A 65 4.85 16.63 6.82
C SER A 65 4.15 17.58 7.79
N GLY A 66 4.57 17.65 9.07
CA GLY A 66 3.94 18.50 10.08
C GLY A 66 2.53 18.06 10.50
N ILE A 67 2.18 16.79 10.32
CA ILE A 67 0.84 16.26 10.62
C ILE A 67 0.87 15.59 11.99
N THR A 68 -0.01 16.02 12.91
CA THR A 68 -0.01 15.58 14.31
C THR A 68 -1.21 14.70 14.71
N ASP A 69 -2.37 14.86 14.07
CA ASP A 69 -3.60 14.12 14.38
C ASP A 69 -4.10 13.32 13.17
N PHE A 70 -3.29 12.35 12.73
CA PHE A 70 -3.62 11.52 11.58
C PHE A 70 -3.15 10.08 11.79
N ARG A 71 -4.09 9.14 11.74
CA ARG A 71 -3.82 7.72 11.96
C ARG A 71 -3.70 7.00 10.63
N TRP A 72 -3.08 5.82 10.67
CA TRP A 72 -2.93 4.98 9.48
C TRP A 72 -4.26 4.67 8.79
N HIS A 73 -5.32 4.41 9.56
CA HIS A 73 -6.66 4.13 9.01
C HIS A 73 -7.29 5.32 8.30
N ASP A 74 -6.89 6.55 8.64
CA ASP A 74 -7.46 7.77 8.07
C ASP A 74 -6.98 8.00 6.62
N LEU A 75 -5.92 7.29 6.16
CA LEU A 75 -5.48 7.27 4.76
C LEU A 75 -6.58 6.79 3.81
N ARG A 76 -7.35 5.77 4.20
CA ARG A 76 -8.32 5.15 3.29
C ARG A 76 -9.50 6.09 3.02
N PRO A 77 -10.15 6.70 4.04
CA PRO A 77 -11.15 7.74 3.81
C PRO A 77 -10.60 8.98 3.09
N ALA A 78 -9.39 9.42 3.43
CA ALA A 78 -8.76 10.59 2.79
C ALA A 78 -8.48 10.34 1.29
N TRP A 79 -8.03 9.14 0.92
CA TRP A 79 -7.80 8.83 -0.48
C TRP A 79 -9.10 8.65 -1.26
N ALA A 80 -10.13 8.06 -0.63
CA ALA A 80 -11.45 7.90 -1.25
C ALA A 80 -12.11 9.25 -1.56
N SER A 81 -11.85 10.30 -0.77
CA SER A 81 -12.38 11.64 -1.05
C SER A 81 -11.68 12.34 -2.22
N TRP A 82 -10.43 11.98 -2.52
CA TRP A 82 -9.66 12.53 -3.64
C TRP A 82 -9.93 11.82 -4.97
N LEU A 83 -10.50 10.62 -4.94
CA LEU A 83 -10.88 9.84 -6.11
C LEU A 83 -12.33 10.10 -6.58
N ARG A 84 -12.94 11.22 -6.16
CA ARG A 84 -14.25 11.64 -6.66
C ARG A 84 -14.17 12.21 -8.07
#